data_AF-A0A2V9P2R0-F1
#
_entry.id   AF-A0A2V9P2R0-F1
#
_cell.length_a   1.000
_cell.length_b   1.000
_cell.length_c   1.000
_cell.angle_alpha   90.00
_cell.angle_beta   90.00
_cell.angle_gamma   90.00
#
_symmetry.space_group_name_H-M   'P 1'
#
loop_
_entity.id
_entity.type
_entity.pdbx_description
1 polymer ?
#
loop_
_entity_poly.entity_id
_entity_poly.type
_entity_poly.pdbx_seq_one_letter_code
_entity_poly.pdbx_strand_id
1 'polypeptide(L)'
;MSDRGAYGKVSGTMTPDDVVASVCRLADDFKTQRNVSKVDLLCRSGYLESESVSEADIEAYLRLHPELVDVWIRDSQDQRNSTGWWIAEPLDRLLFERLPDDAMRTTYQNFRTERKWTVGNLPETTRRTFDDKCTACAFYVRQRIRDLAELIHRTRPG
;
A
#
# COMPACT_ATOMS: atom_id res chain seq x y z
N MET A 1 2.23 -6.45 35.45
CA MET A 1 1.88 -5.04 35.66
C MET A 1 2.77 -4.23 34.73
N SER A 2 2.27 -3.90 33.54
CA SER A 2 3.00 -3.09 32.57
C SER A 2 2.43 -1.67 32.62
N ASP A 3 3.28 -0.76 33.03
CA ASP A 3 3.04 0.67 33.12
C ASP A 3 2.71 1.21 31.71
N ARG A 4 1.43 1.52 31.46
CA ARG A 4 1.01 2.20 30.23
C ARG A 4 1.35 3.67 30.40
N GLY A 5 2.60 3.99 30.09
CA GLY A 5 3.14 5.33 30.12
C GLY A 5 2.18 6.32 29.43
N ALA A 6 1.90 7.41 30.15
CA ALA A 6 1.17 8.55 29.67
C ALA A 6 1.85 9.09 28.41
N TYR A 7 1.24 8.83 27.25
CA TYR A 7 1.57 9.54 26.02
C TYR A 7 1.20 11.00 26.23
N GLY A 8 2.22 11.84 26.44
CA GLY A 8 2.05 13.28 26.53
C GLY A 8 1.24 13.77 25.34
N LYS A 9 0.16 14.48 25.64
CA LYS A 9 -0.78 15.02 24.66
C LYS A 9 -0.06 16.10 23.86
N VAL A 10 0.57 15.73 22.75
CA VAL A 10 1.14 16.69 21.79
C VAL A 10 -0.06 17.36 21.13
N SER A 11 -0.45 18.52 21.66
CA SER A 11 -1.65 19.26 21.24
C SER A 11 -1.41 20.08 19.96
N GLY A 12 -0.60 19.57 19.03
CA GLY A 12 -0.41 20.14 17.71
C GLY A 12 -1.42 19.54 16.75
N THR A 13 -2.24 20.38 16.13
CA THR A 13 -3.12 19.96 15.04
C THR A 13 -2.26 19.42 13.91
N MET A 14 -2.41 18.15 13.54
CA MET A 14 -1.73 17.59 12.37
C MET A 14 -2.20 18.32 11.11
N THR A 15 -1.26 18.72 10.27
CA THR A 15 -1.59 19.29 8.97
C THR A 15 -1.97 18.17 7.99
N PRO A 16 -2.71 18.46 6.90
CA PRO A 16 -2.99 17.46 5.87
C PRO A 16 -1.73 16.77 5.34
N ASP A 17 -0.64 17.51 5.17
CA ASP A 17 0.65 16.98 4.71
C ASP A 17 1.25 15.98 5.71
N ASP A 18 1.11 16.24 7.03
CA ASP A 18 1.54 15.30 8.07
C ASP A 18 0.75 13.99 8.03
N VAL A 19 -0.55 14.06 7.72
CA VAL A 19 -1.40 12.87 7.56
C VAL A 19 -0.95 12.08 6.33
N VAL A 20 -0.74 12.74 5.19
CA VAL A 20 -0.24 12.09 3.96
C VAL A 20 1.10 11.41 4.21
N ALA A 21 2.04 12.10 4.84
CA ALA A 21 3.36 11.57 5.18
C ALA A 21 3.27 10.35 6.11
N SER A 22 2.37 10.40 7.09
CA SER A 22 2.16 9.30 8.03
C SER A 22 1.53 8.07 7.35
N VAL A 23 0.55 8.29 6.48
CA VAL A 23 -0.06 7.23 5.67
C VAL A 23 0.98 6.59 4.73
N CYS A 24 1.81 7.38 4.06
CA CYS A 24 2.83 6.87 3.15
C CYS A 24 3.92 6.07 3.89
N ARG A 25 4.23 6.40 5.14
CA ARG A 25 5.23 5.68 5.96
C ARG A 25 4.66 4.48 6.71
N LEU A 26 3.35 4.27 6.72
CA LEU A 26 2.69 3.27 7.57
C LEU A 26 3.27 1.85 7.42
N ALA A 27 3.63 1.42 6.21
CA ALA A 27 4.26 0.12 5.99
C ALA A 27 5.68 0.01 6.59
N ASP A 28 6.46 1.09 6.51
CA ASP A 28 7.80 1.17 7.10
C ASP A 28 7.72 1.23 8.63
N ASP A 29 6.83 2.08 9.15
CA ASP A 29 6.56 2.21 10.58
C ASP A 29 6.13 0.88 11.19
N PHE A 30 5.31 0.09 10.49
CA PHE A 30 4.91 -1.24 10.96
C PHE A 30 6.09 -2.22 11.03
N LYS A 31 7.02 -2.17 10.06
CA LYS A 31 8.20 -3.04 10.04
C LYS A 31 9.22 -2.65 11.12
N THR A 32 9.34 -1.35 11.40
CA THR A 32 10.29 -0.83 12.39
C THR A 32 9.74 -0.91 13.83
N GLN A 33 8.44 -0.70 14.03
CA GLN A 33 7.79 -0.71 15.34
C GLN A 33 7.19 -2.10 15.66
N ARG A 34 8.01 -2.98 16.28
CA ARG A 34 7.65 -4.40 16.54
C ARG A 34 6.39 -4.68 17.36
N ASN A 35 5.86 -3.69 18.08
CA ASN A 35 4.74 -3.86 19.03
C ASN A 35 3.53 -2.96 18.71
N VAL A 36 3.39 -2.50 17.47
CA VAL A 36 2.29 -1.63 17.06
C VAL A 36 1.60 -2.23 15.84
N SER A 37 0.27 -2.31 15.87
CA SER A 37 -0.49 -2.79 14.71
C SER A 37 -0.63 -1.70 13.64
N LYS A 38 -0.85 -2.07 12.38
CA LYS A 38 -1.19 -1.10 11.31
C LYS A 38 -2.45 -0.28 11.63
N VAL A 39 -3.40 -0.87 12.35
CA VAL A 39 -4.59 -0.19 12.84
C VAL A 39 -4.22 0.91 13.85
N ASP A 40 -3.34 0.62 14.80
CA ASP A 40 -2.89 1.61 15.79
C ASP A 40 -2.09 2.74 15.14
N LEU A 41 -1.23 2.41 14.16
CA LEU A 41 -0.51 3.40 13.36
C LEU A 41 -1.48 4.30 12.59
N LEU A 42 -2.52 3.72 11.97
CA LEU A 42 -3.52 4.49 11.25
C LEU A 42 -4.31 5.41 12.19
N CYS A 43 -4.72 4.93 13.37
CA CYS A 43 -5.38 5.77 14.38
C CYS A 43 -4.51 6.97 14.80
N ARG A 44 -3.18 6.78 14.89
CA ARG A 44 -2.24 7.84 15.29
C ARG A 44 -1.92 8.82 14.18
N SER A 45 -2.18 8.46 12.92
CA SER A 45 -1.85 9.27 11.76
C SER A 45 -2.78 10.47 11.55
N GLY A 46 -3.89 10.58 12.28
CA GLY A 46 -4.92 11.59 12.06
C GLY A 46 -5.77 11.34 10.81
N TYR A 47 -5.58 10.21 10.12
CA TYR A 47 -6.29 9.89 8.88
C TYR A 47 -7.80 9.70 9.09
N LEU A 48 -8.23 9.16 10.23
CA LEU A 48 -9.66 8.91 10.49
C LEU A 48 -10.44 10.22 10.72
N GLU A 49 -9.73 11.26 11.17
CA GLU A 49 -10.24 12.60 11.41
C GLU A 49 -10.07 13.52 10.19
N SER A 50 -9.29 13.09 9.20
CA SER A 50 -8.99 13.86 7.99
C SER A 50 -9.82 13.36 6.80
N GLU A 51 -10.71 14.20 6.29
CA GLU A 51 -11.48 13.89 5.08
C GLU A 51 -10.64 14.07 3.78
N SER A 52 -9.40 14.56 3.87
CA SER A 52 -8.73 15.23 2.75
C SER A 52 -7.64 14.43 2.03
N VAL A 53 -7.21 13.26 2.53
CA VAL A 53 -6.11 12.53 1.86
C VAL A 53 -6.60 11.90 0.56
N SER A 54 -6.27 12.53 -0.57
CA SER A 54 -6.61 12.01 -1.90
C SER A 54 -5.54 11.04 -2.41
N GLU A 55 -5.88 10.27 -3.45
CA GLU A 55 -4.92 9.42 -4.15
C GLU A 55 -3.80 10.27 -4.81
N ALA A 56 -4.14 11.47 -5.29
CA ALA A 56 -3.18 12.38 -5.90
C ALA A 56 -2.16 12.93 -4.89
N ASP A 57 -2.58 13.18 -3.64
CA ASP A 57 -1.66 13.64 -2.58
C ASP A 57 -0.67 12.53 -2.19
N ILE A 58 -1.16 11.29 -2.09
CA ILE A 58 -0.33 10.11 -1.84
C ILE A 58 0.68 9.94 -2.99
N GLU A 59 0.23 10.04 -4.24
CA GLU A 59 1.11 9.93 -5.41
C GLU A 59 2.19 11.02 -5.41
N ALA A 60 1.80 12.28 -5.20
CA ALA A 60 2.72 13.40 -5.16
C ALA A 60 3.80 13.20 -4.08
N TYR A 61 3.41 12.74 -2.89
CA TYR A 61 4.34 12.44 -1.81
C TYR A 61 5.27 11.26 -2.17
N LEU A 62 4.74 10.16 -2.71
CA LEU A 62 5.55 8.99 -3.10
C LEU A 62 6.52 9.28 -4.26
N ARG A 63 6.22 10.25 -5.13
CA ARG A 63 7.17 10.70 -6.15
C ARG A 63 8.37 11.42 -5.55
N LEU A 64 8.18 12.14 -4.44
CA LEU A 64 9.28 12.77 -3.68
C LEU A 64 10.05 11.76 -2.82
N HIS A 65 9.41 10.64 -2.46
CA HIS A 65 9.93 9.61 -1.57
C HIS A 65 9.86 8.20 -2.20
N PRO A 66 10.56 7.94 -3.32
CA PRO A 66 10.45 6.70 -4.08
C PRO A 66 10.89 5.46 -3.29
N GLU A 67 11.69 5.60 -2.24
CA GLU A 67 12.05 4.53 -1.31
C GLU A 67 10.83 3.92 -0.59
N LEU A 68 9.82 4.73 -0.29
CA LEU A 68 8.59 4.26 0.36
C LEU A 68 7.75 3.39 -0.57
N VAL A 69 7.82 3.62 -1.89
CA VAL A 69 7.17 2.77 -2.89
C VAL A 69 7.69 1.33 -2.80
N ASP A 70 9.01 1.18 -2.70
CA ASP A 70 9.64 -0.15 -2.64
C ASP A 70 9.30 -0.87 -1.31
N VAL A 71 9.13 -0.11 -0.22
CA VAL A 71 8.64 -0.64 1.07
C VAL A 71 7.22 -1.18 0.94
N TRP A 72 6.31 -0.43 0.32
CA TRP A 72 4.92 -0.85 0.10
C TRP A 72 4.80 -2.04 -0.86
N ILE A 73 5.61 -2.09 -1.92
CA ILE A 73 5.65 -3.25 -2.82
C ILE A 73 6.04 -4.50 -2.04
N ARG A 74 7.11 -4.43 -1.24
CA ARG A 74 7.55 -5.56 -0.40
C ARG A 74 6.47 -5.95 0.61
N ASP A 75 5.88 -4.97 1.30
CA ASP A 75 4.79 -5.21 2.24
C ASP A 75 3.60 -5.94 1.59
N SER A 76 3.25 -5.59 0.34
CA SER A 76 2.20 -6.27 -0.41
C SER A 76 2.58 -7.71 -0.79
N GLN A 77 3.86 -7.95 -1.10
CA GLN A 77 4.38 -9.27 -1.44
C GLN A 77 4.33 -10.21 -0.23
N ASP A 78 4.68 -9.68 0.95
CA ASP A 78 4.60 -10.40 2.23
C ASP A 78 3.15 -10.85 2.55
N GLN A 79 2.16 -10.16 1.98
CA GLN A 79 0.73 -10.40 2.20
C GLN A 79 0.04 -11.20 1.08
N ARG A 80 0.79 -11.71 0.09
CA ARG A 80 0.22 -12.43 -1.07
C ARG A 80 -0.56 -13.70 -0.75
N ASN A 81 -0.33 -14.28 0.42
CA ASN A 81 -1.05 -15.47 0.89
C ASN A 81 -2.33 -15.12 1.65
N SER A 82 -2.63 -13.84 1.82
CA SER A 82 -3.85 -13.34 2.45
C SER A 82 -4.82 -12.78 1.42
N THR A 83 -6.11 -12.83 1.74
CA THR A 83 -7.12 -12.07 0.98
C THR A 83 -6.86 -10.57 1.14
N GLY A 84 -7.17 -9.80 0.09
CA GLY A 84 -7.03 -8.35 0.07
C GLY A 84 -6.28 -7.82 -1.14
N TRP A 85 -5.85 -6.57 -1.04
CA TRP A 85 -5.14 -5.87 -2.10
C TRP A 85 -3.69 -6.31 -2.22
N TRP A 86 -3.18 -6.35 -3.45
CA TRP A 86 -1.78 -6.59 -3.79
C TRP A 86 -1.33 -5.69 -4.93
N ILE A 87 -0.04 -5.38 -5.00
CA ILE A 87 0.61 -4.74 -6.14
C ILE A 87 1.66 -5.68 -6.74
N ALA A 88 1.72 -5.75 -8.07
CA ALA A 88 2.69 -6.54 -8.81
C ALA A 88 3.45 -5.66 -9.80
N GLU A 89 4.76 -5.90 -9.83
CA GLU A 89 5.67 -5.37 -10.83
C GLU A 89 5.26 -5.87 -12.22
N PRO A 90 5.51 -5.06 -13.27
CA PRO A 90 5.45 -5.56 -14.64
C PRO A 90 6.35 -6.78 -14.77
N LEU A 91 5.85 -7.85 -15.39
CA LEU A 91 6.65 -9.05 -15.62
C LEU A 91 7.93 -8.69 -16.38
N ASP A 92 9.09 -8.90 -15.76
CA ASP A 92 10.38 -8.60 -16.38
C ASP A 92 10.61 -9.51 -17.59
N ARG A 93 11.07 -8.89 -18.69
CA ARG A 93 11.43 -9.52 -19.96
C ARG A 93 12.49 -10.62 -19.77
N LEU A 94 13.34 -10.53 -18.75
CA LEU A 94 14.51 -11.40 -18.57
C LEU A 94 14.18 -12.82 -18.08
N LEU A 95 13.02 -13.05 -17.44
CA LEU A 95 12.58 -14.41 -17.11
C LEU A 95 12.17 -15.20 -18.36
N PHE A 96 11.85 -14.51 -19.46
CA PHE A 96 11.36 -15.14 -20.71
C PHE A 96 12.46 -15.68 -21.61
N GLU A 97 13.67 -15.11 -21.56
CA GLU A 97 14.78 -15.58 -22.38
C GLU A 97 15.26 -16.99 -21.97
N ARG A 98 14.82 -17.45 -20.79
CA ARG A 98 15.11 -18.80 -20.26
C ARG A 98 13.97 -19.80 -20.40
N LEU A 99 12.83 -19.43 -21.00
CA LEU A 99 11.74 -20.38 -21.21
C LEU A 99 12.01 -21.22 -22.49
N PRO A 100 12.03 -22.56 -22.37
CA PRO A 100 12.46 -23.45 -23.45
C PRO A 100 11.42 -23.70 -24.54
N ASP A 101 10.15 -23.28 -24.35
CA ASP A 101 9.03 -23.67 -25.21
C ASP A 101 8.41 -22.46 -25.95
N ASP A 102 8.32 -22.57 -27.27
CA ASP A 102 7.73 -21.57 -28.16
C ASP A 102 6.20 -21.41 -27.97
N ALA A 103 5.50 -22.44 -27.46
CA ALA A 103 4.07 -22.36 -27.14
C ALA A 103 3.81 -21.50 -25.88
N MET A 104 4.68 -21.61 -24.86
CA MET A 104 4.67 -20.68 -23.72
C MET A 104 5.06 -19.28 -24.18
N ARG A 105 6.03 -19.15 -25.09
CA ARG A 105 6.47 -17.86 -25.61
C ARG A 105 5.34 -17.08 -26.29
N THR A 106 4.49 -17.75 -27.07
CA THR A 106 3.35 -17.15 -27.79
C THR A 106 2.21 -16.76 -26.85
N THR A 107 1.85 -17.64 -25.91
CA THR A 107 0.82 -17.34 -24.90
C THR A 107 1.23 -16.14 -24.05
N TYR A 108 2.49 -16.10 -23.61
CA TYR A 108 3.03 -14.96 -22.86
C TYR A 108 3.26 -13.72 -23.71
N GLN A 109 3.50 -13.83 -25.02
CA GLN A 109 3.56 -12.71 -25.96
C GLN A 109 2.27 -11.90 -26.01
N ASN A 110 1.12 -12.55 -25.83
CA ASN A 110 -0.17 -11.84 -25.77
C ASN A 110 -0.42 -11.16 -24.41
N PHE A 111 0.26 -11.60 -23.34
CA PHE A 111 0.32 -10.88 -22.06
C PHE A 111 1.38 -9.76 -22.03
N ARG A 112 2.15 -9.59 -23.13
CA ARG A 112 3.46 -8.89 -23.18
C ARG A 112 3.42 -7.42 -23.57
N THR A 113 2.29 -6.89 -24.02
CA THR A 113 2.29 -5.56 -24.64
C THR A 113 2.22 -4.40 -23.65
N GLU A 114 1.89 -4.65 -22.40
CA GLU A 114 1.76 -3.59 -21.42
C GLU A 114 2.68 -3.87 -20.24
N ARG A 115 3.84 -3.21 -20.22
CA ARG A 115 4.76 -3.15 -19.06
C ARG A 115 4.12 -2.34 -17.93
N LYS A 116 2.89 -2.68 -17.57
CA LYS A 116 2.08 -1.96 -16.62
C LYS A 116 2.14 -2.63 -15.27
N TRP A 117 2.26 -1.80 -14.26
CA TRP A 117 2.05 -2.18 -12.87
C TRP A 117 0.61 -2.62 -12.70
N THR A 118 0.39 -3.67 -11.93
CA THR A 118 -0.97 -4.18 -11.67
C THR A 118 -1.27 -4.10 -10.20
N VAL A 119 -2.41 -3.51 -9.84
CA VAL A 119 -2.98 -3.58 -8.49
C VAL A 119 -4.27 -4.38 -8.58
N GLY A 120 -4.42 -5.36 -7.71
CA GLY A 120 -5.62 -6.20 -7.67
C GLY A 120 -6.11 -6.49 -6.26
N ASN A 121 -7.33 -6.99 -6.15
CA ASN A 121 -7.93 -7.43 -4.90
C ASN A 121 -8.42 -8.90 -5.03
N LEU A 122 -8.13 -9.72 -4.02
CA LEU A 122 -8.72 -11.04 -3.86
C LEU A 122 -9.66 -11.03 -2.64
N PRO A 123 -10.88 -11.60 -2.74
CA PRO A 123 -11.38 -12.46 -3.82
C PRO A 123 -12.11 -11.72 -4.94
N GLU A 124 -12.28 -10.40 -4.87
CA GLU A 124 -13.22 -9.65 -5.73
C GLU A 124 -12.83 -9.62 -7.23
N THR A 125 -11.72 -10.25 -7.62
CA THR A 125 -11.18 -10.33 -8.99
C THR A 125 -10.90 -8.98 -9.67
N THR A 126 -11.10 -7.86 -8.98
CA THR A 126 -10.79 -6.52 -9.47
C THR A 126 -9.30 -6.39 -9.73
N ARG A 127 -8.96 -5.88 -10.92
CA ARG A 127 -7.59 -5.57 -11.34
C ARG A 127 -7.57 -4.24 -12.08
N ARG A 128 -6.56 -3.42 -11.80
CA ARG A 128 -6.27 -2.17 -12.51
C ARG A 128 -4.81 -2.13 -12.90
N THR A 129 -4.53 -1.63 -14.10
CA THR A 129 -3.17 -1.49 -14.63
C THR A 129 -2.75 -0.03 -14.66
N PHE A 130 -1.45 0.23 -14.51
CA PHE A 130 -0.86 1.57 -14.41
C PHE A 130 0.48 1.62 -15.14
N ASP A 131 0.81 2.75 -15.75
CA ASP A 131 2.05 2.91 -16.50
C ASP A 131 3.29 3.12 -15.62
N ASP A 132 3.11 3.60 -14.38
CA ASP A 132 4.22 3.87 -13.47
C ASP A 132 3.98 3.34 -12.05
N LYS A 133 5.11 3.11 -11.36
CA LYS A 133 5.13 2.48 -10.04
C LYS A 133 4.53 3.36 -8.93
N CYS A 134 4.69 4.68 -9.02
CA CYS A 134 4.22 5.60 -7.99
C CYS A 134 2.70 5.70 -8.03
N THR A 135 2.11 5.84 -9.22
CA THR A 135 0.65 5.86 -9.41
C THR A 135 0.01 4.54 -8.96
N ALA A 136 0.60 3.41 -9.35
CA ALA A 136 0.14 2.09 -8.89
C ALA A 136 0.20 1.97 -7.36
N CYS A 137 1.32 2.39 -6.76
CA CYS A 137 1.50 2.34 -5.31
C CYS A 137 0.54 3.29 -4.60
N ALA A 138 0.28 4.49 -5.11
CA ALA A 138 -0.66 5.43 -4.52
C ALA A 138 -2.07 4.86 -4.48
N PHE A 139 -2.54 4.28 -5.59
CA PHE A 139 -3.82 3.58 -5.62
C PHE A 139 -3.84 2.41 -4.62
N TYR A 140 -2.79 1.59 -4.59
CA TYR A 140 -2.68 0.47 -3.65
C TYR A 140 -2.76 0.93 -2.18
N VAL A 141 -1.98 1.94 -1.80
CA VAL A 141 -1.97 2.53 -0.44
C VAL A 141 -3.35 3.06 -0.11
N ARG A 142 -3.98 3.81 -1.02
CA ARG A 142 -5.32 4.37 -0.80
C ARG A 142 -6.34 3.29 -0.45
N GLN A 143 -6.36 2.19 -1.21
CA GLN A 143 -7.28 1.09 -0.93
C GLN A 143 -6.94 0.36 0.36
N ARG A 144 -5.64 0.15 0.65
CA ARG A 144 -5.23 -0.49 1.90
C ARG A 144 -5.65 0.29 3.13
N ILE A 145 -5.53 1.60 3.09
CA ILE A 145 -5.90 2.46 4.20
C ILE A 145 -7.43 2.48 4.39
N ARG A 146 -8.20 2.44 3.30
CA ARG A 146 -9.67 2.29 3.36
C ARG A 146 -10.09 0.99 4.03
N ASP A 147 -9.51 -0.15 3.65
CA ASP A 147 -9.80 -1.45 4.29
C ASP A 147 -9.55 -1.40 5.80
N LEU A 148 -8.44 -0.78 6.21
CA LEU A 148 -8.06 -0.64 7.62
C LEU A 148 -9.03 0.28 8.36
N ALA A 149 -9.44 1.40 7.76
CA ALA A 149 -10.43 2.31 8.33
C ALA A 149 -11.79 1.61 8.50
N GLU A 150 -12.24 0.84 7.52
CA GLU A 150 -13.48 0.06 7.62
C GLU A 150 -13.40 -1.00 8.72
N LEU A 151 -12.25 -1.68 8.85
CA LEU A 151 -12.02 -2.62 9.95
C LEU A 151 -12.11 -1.94 11.33
N ILE A 152 -11.58 -0.72 11.46
CA ILE A 152 -11.67 0.07 12.70
C ILE A 152 -13.13 0.38 13.03
N HIS A 153 -13.91 0.87 12.05
CA HIS A 153 -15.33 1.16 12.26
C HIS A 153 -16.14 -0.08 12.65
N ARG A 154 -15.85 -1.25 12.07
CA ARG A 154 -16.53 -2.51 12.42
C ARG A 154 -16.18 -3.02 13.81
N THR A 155 -14.96 -2.79 14.28
CA THR A 155 -14.47 -3.32 15.57
C THR A 155 -14.73 -2.38 16.75
N ARG A 156 -15.07 -1.12 16.49
CA ARG A 156 -15.42 -0.11 17.50
C ARG A 156 -16.79 0.51 17.18
N PRO A 157 -17.89 -0.25 17.25
CA PRO A 157 -19.22 0.35 17.21
C PRO A 157 -19.34 1.30 18.41
N GLY A 158 -19.74 2.55 18.14
CA GLY A 158 -19.92 3.59 19.16
C GLY A 158 -20.97 3.26 20.20
#